data_AF-A0A2N7B3V4-F1
#
_entry.id   AF-A0A2N7B3V4-F1
#
_cell.length_a   1.000
_cell.length_b   1.000
_cell.length_c   1.000
_cell.angle_alpha   90.00
_cell.angle_beta   90.00
_cell.angle_gamma   90.00
#
_symmetry.space_group_name_H-M   'P 1'
#
loop_
_entity.id
_entity.type
_entity.pdbx_description
1 polymer ?
#
loop_
_entity_poly.entity_id
_entity_poly.type
_entity_poly.pdbx_seq_one_letter_code
_entity_poly.pdbx_strand_id
1 'polypeptide(L)'
;MADLTREQIVTFVEAKGIKNSAGFLNDLERRDAWAFTTRPQDLDELVSFWNDKQRLGSRFELMKHSVGRRLSERDQDRAESRPFTVEKVEKGARLLAAASVLMHETIFQVPDERNPLNGIDVKSILADWNEREIQILLSRPLFDEAIYGMVRFHHRSVREYLAAVWFAEQLKGAGSRQRIEHLFFRIQYEQEVIVPSMRPVLSWLILLDSPLLHKVYNLEPELILEGGDPNSVPLEIRQKILVSICKGLDS
;
A
#
# COMPACT_ATOMS: atom_id res chain seq x y z
N MET A 1 -1.68 -12.79 15.78
CA MET A 1 -2.36 -13.89 15.06
C MET A 1 -1.28 -14.70 14.38
N ALA A 2 -1.34 -16.03 14.43
CA ALA A 2 -0.39 -16.88 13.70
C ALA A 2 -0.78 -16.91 12.21
N ASP A 3 0.21 -16.87 11.33
CA ASP A 3 -0.01 -16.95 9.89
C ASP A 3 -0.60 -18.31 9.48
N LEU A 4 -1.36 -18.35 8.38
CA LEU A 4 -1.89 -19.60 7.86
C LEU A 4 -0.75 -20.50 7.37
N THR A 5 -0.77 -21.78 7.76
CA THR A 5 0.19 -22.77 7.22
C THR A 5 -0.12 -23.08 5.76
N ARG A 6 0.84 -23.67 5.05
CA ARG A 6 0.67 -24.07 3.65
C ARG A 6 -0.52 -25.02 3.47
N GLU A 7 -0.72 -25.95 4.41
CA GLU A 7 -1.82 -26.91 4.39
C GLU A 7 -3.17 -26.22 4.62
N GLN A 8 -3.22 -25.22 5.51
CA GLN A 8 -4.42 -24.41 5.73
C GLN A 8 -4.78 -23.60 4.48
N ILE A 9 -3.78 -23.05 3.78
CA ILE A 9 -3.98 -22.34 2.52
C ILE A 9 -4.54 -23.28 1.45
N VAL A 10 -3.96 -24.49 1.27
CA VAL A 10 -4.47 -25.49 0.32
C VAL A 10 -5.93 -25.83 0.61
N THR A 11 -6.23 -26.16 1.87
CA THR A 11 -7.59 -26.50 2.30
C THR A 11 -8.59 -25.37 1.99
N PHE A 12 -8.18 -24.12 2.24
CA PHE A 12 -9.01 -22.96 1.97
C PHE A 12 -9.25 -22.75 0.48
N VAL A 13 -8.21 -22.78 -0.35
CA VAL A 13 -8.34 -22.50 -1.80
C VAL A 13 -9.13 -23.58 -2.52
N GLU A 14 -8.99 -24.84 -2.11
CA GLU A 14 -9.76 -25.96 -2.63
C GLU A 14 -11.24 -25.84 -2.25
N ALA A 15 -11.53 -25.49 -1.00
CA ALA A 15 -12.89 -25.22 -0.54
C ALA A 15 -13.55 -24.04 -1.29
N LYS A 16 -12.75 -23.09 -1.79
CA LYS A 16 -13.20 -21.96 -2.62
C LYS A 16 -13.24 -22.26 -4.12
N GLY A 17 -12.99 -23.51 -4.52
CA GLY A 17 -13.15 -23.97 -5.91
C GLY A 17 -11.92 -23.84 -6.81
N ILE A 18 -10.73 -23.53 -6.27
CA ILE A 18 -9.49 -23.60 -7.04
C ILE A 18 -9.12 -25.06 -7.28
N LYS A 19 -9.26 -25.51 -8.53
CA LYS A 19 -8.95 -26.89 -8.95
C LYS A 19 -7.46 -27.22 -8.99
N ASN A 20 -6.60 -26.20 -9.18
CA ASN A 20 -5.15 -26.36 -9.27
C ASN A 20 -4.46 -25.66 -8.09
N SER A 21 -4.65 -26.18 -6.88
CA SER A 21 -4.04 -25.65 -5.64
C SER A 21 -2.51 -25.66 -5.71
N ALA A 22 -1.90 -26.65 -6.37
CA ALA A 22 -0.46 -26.71 -6.60
C ALA A 22 0.04 -25.57 -7.50
N GLY A 23 -0.68 -25.25 -8.58
CA GLY A 23 -0.39 -24.11 -9.44
C GLY A 23 -0.50 -22.78 -8.71
N PHE A 24 -1.55 -22.62 -7.90
CA PHE A 24 -1.74 -21.43 -7.05
C PHE A 24 -0.57 -21.24 -6.07
N LEU A 25 -0.15 -22.30 -5.36
CA LEU A 25 0.98 -22.23 -4.43
C LEU A 25 2.31 -21.92 -5.12
N ASN A 26 2.55 -22.51 -6.30
CA ASN A 26 3.76 -22.23 -7.07
C ASN A 26 3.81 -20.76 -7.51
N ASP A 27 2.69 -20.19 -7.91
CA ASP A 27 2.60 -18.77 -8.25
C ASP A 27 2.74 -17.89 -7.01
N LEU A 28 2.20 -18.31 -5.86
CA LEU A 28 2.31 -17.59 -4.58
C LEU A 28 3.78 -17.43 -4.17
N GLU A 29 4.55 -18.52 -4.27
CA GLU A 29 5.99 -18.55 -4.03
C GLU A 29 6.74 -17.65 -5.02
N ARG A 30 6.50 -17.83 -6.33
CA ARG A 30 7.19 -17.07 -7.38
C ARG A 30 6.96 -15.56 -7.30
N ARG A 31 5.82 -15.14 -6.74
CA ARG A 31 5.41 -13.74 -6.64
C ARG A 31 5.72 -13.11 -5.28
N ASP A 32 6.28 -13.87 -4.34
CA ASP A 32 6.48 -13.44 -2.95
C ASP A 32 5.19 -12.85 -2.32
N ALA A 33 4.07 -13.54 -2.56
CA ALA A 33 2.74 -13.08 -2.20
C ALA A 33 2.24 -13.64 -0.84
N TRP A 34 3.10 -14.32 -0.08
CA TRP A 34 2.78 -14.89 1.24
C TRP A 34 2.28 -13.85 2.25
N ALA A 35 2.74 -12.60 2.15
CA ALA A 35 2.23 -11.52 2.99
C ALA A 35 0.70 -11.29 2.85
N PHE A 36 0.11 -11.72 1.73
CA PHE A 36 -1.33 -11.64 1.45
C PHE A 36 -2.10 -12.91 1.84
N THR A 37 -1.48 -13.88 2.53
CA THR A 37 -2.17 -15.08 3.07
C THR A 37 -2.34 -15.03 4.60
N THR A 38 -1.98 -13.92 5.24
CA THR A 38 -1.95 -13.82 6.71
C THR A 38 -3.34 -13.73 7.34
N ARG A 39 -4.34 -13.21 6.61
CA ARG A 39 -5.74 -13.20 7.04
C ARG A 39 -6.62 -13.98 6.05
N PRO A 40 -7.68 -14.68 6.50
CA PRO A 40 -8.61 -15.38 5.62
C PRO A 40 -9.22 -14.48 4.54
N GLN A 41 -9.46 -13.21 4.86
CA GLN A 41 -9.98 -12.24 3.90
C GLN A 41 -8.95 -11.87 2.82
N ASP A 42 -7.68 -11.76 3.17
CA ASP A 42 -6.58 -11.50 2.22
C ASP A 42 -6.41 -12.70 1.27
N LEU A 43 -6.53 -13.92 1.82
CA LEU A 43 -6.51 -15.14 1.03
C LEU A 43 -7.72 -15.24 0.07
N ASP A 44 -8.91 -14.82 0.50
CA ASP A 44 -10.10 -14.70 -0.36
C ASP A 44 -9.88 -13.72 -1.52
N GLU A 45 -9.09 -12.66 -1.32
CA GLU A 45 -8.72 -11.72 -2.38
C GLU A 45 -7.78 -12.36 -3.40
N LEU A 46 -6.80 -13.15 -2.97
CA LEU A 46 -5.92 -13.90 -3.86
C LEU A 46 -6.70 -14.95 -4.67
N VAL A 47 -7.65 -15.64 -4.04
CA VAL A 47 -8.54 -16.59 -4.73
C VAL A 47 -9.38 -15.88 -5.78
N SER A 48 -9.95 -14.73 -5.43
CA SER A 48 -10.75 -13.92 -6.36
C SER A 48 -9.93 -13.48 -7.57
N PHE A 49 -8.70 -13.00 -7.34
CA PHE A 49 -7.78 -12.60 -8.41
C PHE A 49 -7.40 -13.79 -9.31
N TRP A 50 -7.09 -14.94 -8.70
CA TRP A 50 -6.76 -16.16 -9.41
C TRP A 50 -7.92 -16.64 -10.29
N ASN A 51 -9.15 -16.64 -9.78
CA ASN A 51 -10.32 -17.08 -10.54
C ASN A 51 -10.59 -16.19 -11.77
N ASP A 52 -10.37 -14.88 -11.65
CA ASP A 52 -10.51 -13.93 -12.77
C ASP A 52 -9.36 -14.06 -13.79
N LYS A 53 -8.10 -14.11 -13.34
CA LYS A 53 -6.92 -13.99 -14.22
C LYS A 53 -6.18 -15.30 -14.52
N GLN A 54 -6.54 -16.39 -13.84
CA GLN A 54 -5.86 -17.71 -13.91
C GLN A 54 -4.34 -17.64 -13.67
N ARG A 55 -3.90 -16.61 -12.92
CA ARG A 55 -2.52 -16.37 -12.48
C ARG A 55 -2.56 -15.50 -11.23
N LEU A 56 -1.49 -15.51 -10.44
CA LEU A 56 -1.30 -14.44 -9.46
C LEU A 56 -0.68 -13.19 -10.11
N GLY A 57 -1.10 -12.04 -9.59
CA GLY A 57 -0.57 -10.73 -9.94
C GLY A 57 0.85 -10.54 -9.43
N SER A 58 1.54 -9.52 -9.94
CA SER A 58 2.69 -8.97 -9.23
C SER A 58 2.27 -8.41 -7.87
N ARG A 59 3.21 -8.20 -6.93
CA ARG A 59 2.89 -7.64 -5.60
C ARG A 59 2.19 -6.27 -5.74
N PHE A 60 2.57 -5.49 -6.75
CA PHE A 60 1.91 -4.23 -7.08
C PHE A 60 0.49 -4.41 -7.63
N GLU A 61 0.27 -5.36 -8.55
CA GLU A 61 -1.07 -5.67 -9.07
C GLU A 61 -2.01 -6.15 -7.95
N LEU A 62 -1.52 -7.05 -7.08
CA LEU A 62 -2.29 -7.58 -5.95
C LEU A 62 -2.63 -6.49 -4.94
N MET A 63 -1.66 -5.62 -4.60
CA MET A 63 -1.89 -4.47 -3.72
C MET A 63 -2.95 -3.52 -4.29
N LYS A 64 -2.82 -3.14 -5.56
CA LYS A 64 -3.79 -2.27 -6.24
C LYS A 64 -5.19 -2.87 -6.24
N HIS A 65 -5.30 -4.16 -6.56
CA HIS A 65 -6.58 -4.87 -6.59
C HIS A 65 -7.21 -4.98 -5.20
N SER A 66 -6.42 -5.34 -4.17
CA SER A 66 -6.85 -5.44 -2.78
C SER A 66 -7.42 -4.11 -2.27
N VAL A 67 -6.69 -3.01 -2.48
CA VAL A 67 -7.13 -1.66 -2.09
C VAL A 67 -8.45 -1.30 -2.77
N GLY A 68 -8.58 -1.49 -4.09
CA GLY A 68 -9.81 -1.19 -4.82
C GLY A 68 -11.01 -1.97 -4.29
N ARG A 69 -10.83 -3.27 -4.00
CA ARG A 69 -11.86 -4.12 -3.41
C ARG A 69 -12.27 -3.68 -2.01
N ARG A 70 -11.32 -3.26 -1.16
CA ARG A 70 -11.62 -2.79 0.20
C ARG A 70 -12.27 -1.41 0.23
N LEU A 71 -12.04 -0.60 -0.78
CA LEU A 71 -12.68 0.71 -0.92
C LEU A 71 -14.07 0.63 -1.56
N SER A 72 -14.37 -0.44 -2.29
CA SER A 72 -15.70 -0.65 -2.86
C SER A 72 -16.77 -0.88 -1.80
N GLU A 73 -17.96 -0.33 -2.06
CA GLU A 73 -19.16 -0.64 -1.28
C GLU A 73 -19.62 -2.06 -1.59
N ARG A 74 -19.83 -2.89 -0.54
CA ARG A 74 -20.29 -4.27 -0.72
C ARG A 74 -21.81 -4.35 -0.84
N ASP A 75 -22.51 -3.35 -0.34
CA ASP A 75 -23.97 -3.25 -0.30
C ASP A 75 -24.48 -2.40 -1.46
N GLN A 76 -25.04 -3.05 -2.50
CA GLN A 76 -25.54 -2.38 -3.71
C GLN A 76 -26.70 -1.42 -3.41
N ASP A 77 -27.60 -1.78 -2.48
CA ASP A 77 -28.73 -0.93 -2.09
C ASP A 77 -28.25 0.37 -1.39
N ARG A 78 -27.15 0.26 -0.64
CA ARG A 78 -26.49 1.40 -0.01
C ARG A 78 -25.70 2.26 -1.01
N ALA A 79 -25.11 1.66 -2.02
CA ALA A 79 -24.40 2.37 -3.09
C ALA A 79 -25.35 3.20 -3.97
N GLU A 80 -26.54 2.67 -4.28
CA GLU A 80 -27.54 3.33 -5.13
C GLU A 80 -28.26 4.49 -4.42
N SER A 81 -28.42 4.42 -3.10
CA SER A 81 -29.14 5.43 -2.33
C SER A 81 -28.32 6.70 -2.00
N ARG A 82 -26.98 6.66 -2.11
CA ARG A 82 -26.09 7.81 -1.81
C ARG A 82 -24.81 7.78 -2.67
N PRO A 83 -24.64 8.69 -3.65
CA PRO A 83 -23.46 8.70 -4.51
C PRO A 83 -22.23 9.21 -3.75
N PHE A 84 -21.56 8.32 -3.04
CA PHE A 84 -20.21 8.51 -2.51
C PHE A 84 -19.25 7.85 -3.49
N THR A 85 -18.79 8.61 -4.48
CA THR A 85 -18.12 8.03 -5.66
C THR A 85 -16.81 7.33 -5.27
N VAL A 86 -16.46 6.29 -6.03
CA VAL A 86 -15.23 5.51 -5.83
C VAL A 86 -14.02 6.43 -5.82
N GLU A 87 -13.98 7.43 -6.70
CA GLU A 87 -12.89 8.40 -6.80
C GLU A 87 -12.77 9.26 -5.53
N LYS A 88 -13.89 9.65 -4.93
CA LYS A 88 -13.89 10.41 -3.67
C LYS A 88 -13.34 9.55 -2.53
N VAL A 89 -13.78 8.30 -2.42
CA VAL A 89 -13.27 7.33 -1.42
C VAL A 89 -11.76 7.14 -1.57
N GLU A 90 -11.29 6.86 -2.79
CA GLU A 90 -9.88 6.66 -3.10
C GLU A 90 -9.03 7.89 -2.81
N LYS A 91 -9.54 9.08 -3.15
CA LYS A 91 -8.87 10.35 -2.82
C LYS A 91 -8.74 10.53 -1.31
N GLY A 92 -9.81 10.27 -0.54
CA GLY A 92 -9.78 10.36 0.92
C GLY A 92 -8.78 9.39 1.55
N ALA A 93 -8.82 8.11 1.15
CA ALA A 93 -7.90 7.09 1.64
C ALA A 93 -6.42 7.43 1.38
N ARG A 94 -6.10 7.94 0.19
CA ARG A 94 -4.75 8.39 -0.18
C ARG A 94 -4.28 9.58 0.64
N LEU A 95 -5.17 10.55 0.88
CA LEU A 95 -4.84 11.72 1.69
C LEU A 95 -4.58 11.35 3.15
N LEU A 96 -5.41 10.47 3.73
CA LEU A 96 -5.19 9.95 5.09
C LEU A 96 -3.88 9.15 5.20
N ALA A 97 -3.57 8.34 4.18
CA ALA A 97 -2.30 7.62 4.12
C ALA A 97 -1.10 8.58 4.08
N ALA A 98 -1.13 9.60 3.23
CA ALA A 98 -0.07 10.60 3.15
C ALA A 98 0.07 11.40 4.47
N ALA A 99 -1.04 11.84 5.06
CA ALA A 99 -1.05 12.54 6.35
C ALA A 99 -0.41 11.68 7.45
N SER A 100 -0.78 10.40 7.54
CA SER A 100 -0.22 9.49 8.55
C SER A 100 1.29 9.27 8.42
N VAL A 101 1.82 9.25 7.19
CA VAL A 101 3.26 9.16 6.95
C VAL A 101 3.96 10.45 7.35
N LEU A 102 3.44 11.61 6.92
CA LEU A 102 4.05 12.92 7.14
C LEU A 102 3.99 13.39 8.59
N MET A 103 2.93 13.02 9.31
CA MET A 103 2.74 13.36 10.72
C MET A 103 3.39 12.35 11.67
N HIS A 104 3.93 11.25 11.15
CA HIS A 104 4.44 10.13 11.94
C HIS A 104 3.41 9.56 12.95
N GLU A 105 2.13 9.65 12.62
CA GLU A 105 1.01 9.16 13.44
C GLU A 105 0.14 8.23 12.59
N THR A 106 -0.26 7.09 13.15
CA THR A 106 -0.88 5.99 12.43
C THR A 106 -2.36 5.79 12.75
N ILE A 107 -2.82 6.48 13.79
CA ILE A 107 -4.15 6.37 14.36
C ILE A 107 -4.98 7.60 13.95
N PHE A 108 -6.22 7.36 13.53
CA PHE A 108 -7.18 8.36 13.10
C PHE A 108 -8.34 8.45 14.09
N GLN A 109 -8.76 9.68 14.40
CA GLN A 109 -9.89 9.96 15.28
C GLN A 109 -11.19 9.85 14.50
N VAL A 110 -12.16 9.09 15.03
CA VAL A 110 -13.52 9.03 14.47
C VAL A 110 -14.35 10.18 15.04
N PRO A 111 -14.98 11.02 14.20
CA PRO A 111 -15.81 12.13 14.65
C PRO A 111 -17.14 11.62 15.23
N ASP A 112 -17.14 11.30 16.53
CA ASP A 112 -18.34 11.18 17.40
C ASP A 112 -17.98 10.96 18.89
N GLU A 113 -16.74 10.59 19.23
CA GLU A 113 -16.36 10.26 20.61
C GLU A 113 -15.78 11.43 21.40
N ARG A 114 -16.32 11.67 22.60
CA ARG A 114 -16.10 12.87 23.45
C ARG A 114 -14.71 12.99 24.10
N ASN A 115 -13.72 12.18 23.73
CA ASN A 115 -12.33 12.35 24.18
C ASN A 115 -11.36 11.53 23.33
N PRO A 116 -10.81 12.07 22.23
CA PRO A 116 -9.70 11.41 21.57
C PRO A 116 -8.39 11.75 22.30
N LEU A 117 -7.85 10.76 23.01
CA LEU A 117 -6.45 10.77 23.45
C LEU A 117 -5.56 10.50 22.23
N ASN A 118 -4.86 11.52 21.74
CA ASN A 118 -3.86 11.43 20.64
C ASN A 118 -4.45 10.92 19.29
N GLY A 119 -3.69 11.04 18.20
CA GLY A 119 -4.13 10.65 16.85
C GLY A 119 -4.45 11.81 15.90
N ILE A 120 -4.62 11.49 14.62
CA ILE A 120 -4.90 12.46 13.54
C ILE A 120 -6.38 12.79 13.52
N ASP A 121 -6.71 14.08 13.63
CA ASP A 121 -8.07 14.58 13.37
C ASP A 121 -8.38 14.46 11.87
N VAL A 122 -9.23 13.50 11.51
CA VAL A 122 -9.64 13.24 10.12
C VAL A 122 -10.37 14.43 9.51
N LYS A 123 -11.10 15.21 10.31
CA LYS A 123 -11.82 16.39 9.84
C LYS A 123 -10.88 17.51 9.40
N SER A 124 -9.73 17.64 10.06
CA SER A 124 -8.69 18.61 9.66
C SER A 124 -8.04 18.25 8.31
N ILE A 125 -7.93 16.96 7.98
CA ILE A 125 -7.36 16.48 6.72
C ILE A 125 -8.39 16.48 5.59
N LEU A 126 -9.62 16.03 5.87
CA LEU A 126 -10.75 15.99 4.94
C LEU A 126 -11.70 17.16 5.20
N ALA A 127 -11.18 18.39 5.16
CA ALA A 127 -11.91 19.60 5.53
C ALA A 127 -13.24 19.75 4.78
N ASP A 128 -13.23 19.46 3.47
CA ASP A 128 -14.39 19.57 2.58
C ASP A 128 -15.45 18.47 2.78
N TRP A 129 -15.22 17.50 3.67
CA TRP A 129 -16.10 16.35 3.85
C TRP A 129 -16.98 16.50 5.08
N ASN A 130 -18.24 16.07 5.01
CA ASN A 130 -19.10 16.04 6.20
C ASN A 130 -18.80 14.80 7.08
N GLU A 131 -19.28 14.80 8.32
CA GLU A 131 -19.05 13.70 9.27
C GLU A 131 -19.52 12.35 8.73
N ARG A 132 -20.66 12.31 8.03
CA ARG A 132 -21.19 11.06 7.45
C ARG A 132 -20.26 10.52 6.36
N GLU A 133 -19.69 11.39 5.53
CA GLU A 133 -18.72 11.00 4.50
C GLU A 133 -17.43 10.44 5.09
N ILE A 134 -16.96 11.05 6.19
CA ILE A 134 -15.83 10.54 6.96
C ILE A 134 -16.15 9.16 7.52
N GLN A 135 -17.29 9.00 8.18
CA GLN A 135 -17.75 7.70 8.73
C GLN A 135 -17.85 6.63 7.64
N ILE A 136 -18.38 6.96 6.46
CA ILE A 136 -18.44 6.02 5.32
C ILE A 136 -17.04 5.55 4.94
N LEU A 137 -16.07 6.46 4.78
CA LEU A 137 -14.69 6.09 4.46
C LEU A 137 -14.06 5.22 5.57
N LEU A 138 -14.18 5.63 6.83
CA LEU A 138 -13.57 4.92 7.96
C LEU A 138 -14.23 3.55 8.23
N SER A 139 -15.46 3.33 7.77
CA SER A 139 -16.15 2.03 7.84
C SER A 139 -15.69 1.02 6.76
N ARG A 140 -14.86 1.46 5.79
CA ARG A 140 -14.36 0.56 4.76
C ARG A 140 -13.42 -0.48 5.35
N PRO A 141 -13.40 -1.74 4.85
CA PRO A 141 -12.45 -2.79 5.23
C PRO A 141 -10.95 -2.47 5.01
N LEU A 142 -10.64 -1.23 4.64
CA LEU A 142 -9.30 -0.68 4.60
C LEU A 142 -8.80 -0.30 6.00
N PHE A 143 -9.71 -0.06 6.95
CA PHE A 143 -9.41 0.34 8.32
C PHE A 143 -9.78 -0.77 9.31
N ASP A 144 -8.95 -0.96 10.33
CA ASP A 144 -9.23 -1.79 11.51
C ASP A 144 -9.48 -0.86 12.71
N GLU A 145 -10.35 -1.28 13.62
CA GLU A 145 -10.48 -0.64 14.93
C GLU A 145 -9.15 -0.72 15.70
N ALA A 146 -8.75 0.39 16.31
CA ALA A 146 -7.57 0.48 17.16
C ALA A 146 -7.97 0.43 18.64
N ILE A 147 -8.39 1.57 19.21
CA ILE A 147 -8.84 1.73 20.60
C ILE A 147 -9.82 2.92 20.65
N TYR A 148 -10.88 2.89 21.47
CA TYR A 148 -11.74 4.05 21.81
C TYR A 148 -12.09 4.96 20.62
N GLY A 149 -12.90 4.49 19.67
CA GLY A 149 -13.33 5.33 18.54
C GLY A 149 -12.19 5.76 17.63
N MET A 150 -11.07 5.03 17.61
CA MET A 150 -9.97 5.28 16.69
C MET A 150 -9.80 4.13 15.74
N VAL A 151 -9.39 4.47 14.52
CA VAL A 151 -9.12 3.50 13.46
C VAL A 151 -7.73 3.68 12.90
N ARG A 152 -7.19 2.63 12.29
CA ARG A 152 -5.91 2.65 11.59
C ARG A 152 -6.00 1.84 10.32
N PHE A 153 -5.10 2.05 9.37
CA PHE A 153 -4.99 1.13 8.24
C PHE A 153 -4.75 -0.29 8.74
N HIS A 154 -5.49 -1.26 8.18
CA HIS A 154 -5.41 -2.66 8.59
C HIS A 154 -4.00 -3.26 8.40
N HIS A 155 -3.22 -2.71 7.45
CA HIS A 155 -1.85 -3.13 7.20
C HIS A 155 -0.94 -1.95 6.82
N ARG A 156 0.29 -1.99 7.31
CA ARG A 156 1.32 -0.97 7.06
C ARG A 156 1.61 -0.79 5.56
N SER A 157 1.72 -1.89 4.81
CA SER A 157 2.02 -1.86 3.38
C SER A 157 0.93 -1.17 2.55
N VAL A 158 -0.33 -1.27 2.97
CA VAL A 158 -1.46 -0.58 2.32
C VAL A 158 -1.36 0.93 2.50
N ARG A 159 -1.04 1.37 3.72
CA ARG A 159 -0.77 2.79 4.01
C ARG A 159 0.39 3.31 3.17
N GLU A 160 1.50 2.56 3.09
CA GLU A 160 2.68 2.96 2.33
C GLU A 160 2.40 3.06 0.82
N TYR A 161 1.67 2.09 0.27
CA TYR A 161 1.22 2.10 -1.12
C TYR A 161 0.31 3.31 -1.40
N LEU A 162 -0.71 3.55 -0.57
CA LEU A 162 -1.65 4.67 -0.76
C LEU A 162 -0.94 6.02 -0.64
N ALA A 163 -0.01 6.17 0.30
CA ALA A 163 0.83 7.36 0.42
C ALA A 163 1.70 7.55 -0.84
N ALA A 164 2.31 6.48 -1.36
CA ALA A 164 3.09 6.55 -2.59
C ALA A 164 2.25 6.97 -3.80
N VAL A 165 1.01 6.45 -3.94
CA VAL A 165 0.09 6.90 -4.98
C VAL A 165 -0.23 8.39 -4.83
N TRP A 166 -0.44 8.88 -3.61
CA TRP A 166 -0.65 10.30 -3.36
C TRP A 166 0.57 11.15 -3.78
N PHE A 167 1.79 10.75 -3.38
CA PHE A 167 3.00 11.46 -3.77
C PHE A 167 3.22 11.45 -5.28
N ALA A 168 2.95 10.34 -5.96
CA ALA A 168 3.03 10.24 -7.41
C ALA A 168 2.11 11.24 -8.12
N GLU A 169 0.95 11.55 -7.55
CA GLU A 169 0.09 12.63 -8.06
C GLU A 169 0.67 14.01 -7.78
N GLN A 170 1.24 14.22 -6.58
CA GLN A 170 1.87 15.51 -6.25
C GLN A 170 3.09 15.79 -7.12
N LEU A 171 3.82 14.78 -7.59
CA LEU A 171 4.96 14.92 -8.51
C LEU A 171 4.56 15.44 -9.89
N LYS A 172 3.31 15.24 -10.31
CA LYS A 172 2.80 15.70 -11.62
C LYS A 172 2.47 17.20 -11.64
N GLY A 173 2.37 17.84 -10.47
CA GLY A 173 2.10 19.28 -10.36
C GLY A 173 3.27 20.14 -10.85
N ALA A 174 2.96 21.25 -11.52
CA ALA A 174 3.99 22.21 -11.92
C ALA A 174 4.69 22.80 -10.68
N GLY A 175 6.02 22.67 -10.60
CA GLY A 175 6.84 23.27 -9.53
C GLY A 175 6.74 22.59 -8.16
N SER A 176 6.02 21.48 -8.01
CA SER A 176 5.94 20.72 -6.74
C SER A 176 7.01 19.63 -6.63
N ARG A 177 7.51 19.09 -7.75
CA ARG A 177 8.44 17.95 -7.75
C ARG A 177 9.63 18.14 -6.80
N GLN A 178 10.35 19.26 -6.91
CA GLN A 178 11.50 19.51 -6.04
C GLN A 178 11.12 19.51 -4.56
N ARG A 179 9.98 20.11 -4.19
CA ARG A 179 9.51 20.11 -2.79
C ARG A 179 9.16 18.70 -2.29
N ILE A 180 8.52 17.89 -3.14
CA ILE A 180 8.18 16.50 -2.81
C ILE A 180 9.46 15.67 -2.68
N GLU A 181 10.42 15.82 -3.59
CA GLU A 181 11.71 15.12 -3.53
C GLU A 181 12.49 15.45 -2.24
N HIS A 182 12.45 16.69 -1.75
CA HIS A 182 13.08 17.06 -0.47
C HIS A 182 12.50 16.35 0.76
N LEU A 183 11.32 15.71 0.65
CA LEU A 183 10.81 14.84 1.71
C LEU A 183 11.53 13.49 1.73
N PHE A 184 12.00 13.01 0.58
CA PHE A 184 12.62 11.70 0.40
C PHE A 184 14.15 11.76 0.41
N PHE A 185 14.74 12.87 0.01
CA PHE A 185 16.19 13.05 -0.13
C PHE A 185 16.64 14.29 0.66
N ARG A 186 17.80 14.17 1.31
CA ARG A 186 18.44 15.29 2.03
C ARG A 186 19.94 15.24 1.84
N ILE A 187 20.61 16.39 1.98
CA ILE A 187 22.07 16.45 1.99
C ILE A 187 22.57 16.27 3.42
N GLN A 188 23.46 15.30 3.63
CA GLN A 188 24.12 15.01 4.90
C GLN A 188 25.61 14.78 4.63
N TYR A 189 26.48 15.56 5.28
CA TYR A 189 27.93 15.52 5.06
C TYR A 189 28.33 15.61 3.57
N GLU A 190 27.75 16.58 2.85
CA GLU A 190 27.98 16.80 1.40
C GLU A 190 27.52 15.65 0.49
N GLN A 191 26.87 14.63 1.04
CA GLN A 191 26.30 13.50 0.30
C GLN A 191 24.77 13.57 0.31
N GLU A 192 24.13 13.32 -0.84
CA GLU A 192 22.68 13.14 -0.88
C GLU A 192 22.34 11.75 -0.32
N VAL A 193 21.43 11.69 0.64
CA VAL A 193 21.01 10.45 1.32
C VAL A 193 19.49 10.31 1.31
N ILE A 194 19.01 9.07 1.35
CA ILE A 194 17.57 8.79 1.44
C ILE A 194 17.10 8.93 2.89
N VAL A 195 15.99 9.63 3.11
CA VAL A 195 15.38 9.80 4.43
C VAL A 195 14.85 8.45 4.95
N PRO A 196 15.39 7.90 6.06
CA PRO A 196 15.08 6.53 6.49
C PRO A 196 13.60 6.24 6.73
N SER A 197 12.87 7.19 7.32
CA SER A 197 11.42 7.07 7.58
C SER A 197 10.58 7.02 6.30
N MET A 198 11.13 7.48 5.17
CA MET A 198 10.43 7.56 3.89
C MET A 198 10.75 6.39 2.96
N ARG A 199 11.77 5.57 3.25
CA ARG A 199 12.16 4.40 2.44
C ARG A 199 10.99 3.48 2.11
N PRO A 200 10.09 3.13 3.07
CA PRO A 200 8.99 2.21 2.78
C PRO A 200 8.01 2.78 1.74
N VAL A 201 7.70 4.07 1.82
CA VAL A 201 6.86 4.75 0.82
C VAL A 201 7.59 4.89 -0.50
N LEU A 202 8.89 5.23 -0.46
CA LEU A 202 9.72 5.38 -1.65
C LEU A 202 9.79 4.07 -2.45
N SER A 203 9.85 2.91 -1.79
CA SER A 203 9.86 1.59 -2.44
C SER A 203 8.62 1.33 -3.32
N TRP A 204 7.48 1.91 -2.98
CA TRP A 204 6.27 1.89 -3.80
C TRP A 204 6.28 3.01 -4.85
N LEU A 205 6.74 4.20 -4.47
CA LEU A 205 6.72 5.40 -5.32
C LEU A 205 7.61 5.26 -6.56
N ILE A 206 8.77 4.60 -6.46
CA ILE A 206 9.66 4.36 -7.61
C ILE A 206 9.00 3.54 -8.72
N LEU A 207 7.98 2.73 -8.40
CA LEU A 207 7.21 1.98 -9.40
C LEU A 207 6.24 2.87 -10.18
N LEU A 208 5.94 4.05 -9.65
CA LEU A 208 5.01 5.03 -10.21
C LEU A 208 5.73 6.20 -10.90
N ASP A 209 7.03 6.39 -10.65
CA ASP A 209 7.84 7.50 -11.15
C ASP A 209 9.25 7.03 -11.57
N SER A 210 9.45 6.89 -12.88
CA SER A 210 10.72 6.43 -13.46
C SER A 210 11.93 7.32 -13.13
N PRO A 211 11.84 8.67 -13.12
CA PRO A 211 12.95 9.50 -12.68
C PRO A 211 13.39 9.24 -11.23
N LEU A 212 12.44 9.03 -10.30
CA LEU A 212 12.76 8.65 -8.93
C LEU A 212 13.40 7.27 -8.86
N LEU A 213 12.95 6.29 -9.65
CA LEU A 213 13.61 4.99 -9.75
C LEU A 213 15.07 5.13 -10.16
N HIS A 214 15.37 5.93 -11.18
CA HIS A 214 16.74 6.18 -11.61
C HIS A 214 17.58 6.89 -10.54
N LYS A 215 17.00 7.86 -9.83
CA LYS A 215 17.65 8.55 -8.73
C LYS A 215 18.00 7.58 -7.59
N VAL A 216 17.04 6.79 -7.13
CA VAL A 216 17.24 5.76 -6.08
C VAL A 216 18.29 4.75 -6.51
N TYR A 217 18.23 4.26 -7.75
CA TYR A 217 19.22 3.32 -8.28
C TYR A 217 20.66 3.85 -8.21
N ASN A 218 20.86 5.15 -8.43
CA ASN A 218 22.19 5.77 -8.37
C ASN A 218 22.66 6.07 -6.93
N LEU A 219 21.74 6.31 -6.00
CA LEU A 219 22.06 6.60 -4.60
C LEU A 219 22.21 5.34 -3.76
N GLU A 220 21.15 4.53 -3.68
CA GLU A 220 21.05 3.36 -2.79
C GLU A 220 20.17 2.27 -3.47
N PRO A 221 20.76 1.47 -4.37
CA PRO A 221 20.03 0.47 -5.15
C PRO A 221 19.39 -0.64 -4.30
N GLU A 222 19.88 -0.87 -3.08
CA GLU A 222 19.35 -1.84 -2.12
C GLU A 222 17.91 -1.54 -1.73
N LEU A 223 17.52 -0.24 -1.68
CA LEU A 223 16.16 0.18 -1.35
C LEU A 223 15.10 -0.45 -2.27
N ILE A 224 15.47 -0.71 -3.53
CA ILE A 224 14.58 -1.28 -4.54
C ILE A 224 14.16 -2.71 -4.16
N LEU A 225 14.93 -3.37 -3.29
CA LEU A 225 14.66 -4.72 -2.78
C LEU A 225 13.96 -4.73 -1.41
N GLU A 226 13.89 -3.60 -0.70
CA GLU A 226 13.36 -3.50 0.67
C GLU A 226 11.82 -3.51 0.75
N GLY A 227 11.12 -3.23 -0.36
CA GLY A 227 9.67 -3.08 -0.37
C GLY A 227 9.07 -2.96 -1.77
N GLY A 228 7.82 -2.50 -1.84
CA GLY A 228 7.14 -2.32 -3.13
C GLY A 228 6.93 -3.60 -3.92
N ASP A 229 7.46 -3.66 -5.13
CA ASP A 229 7.38 -4.84 -5.99
C ASP A 229 8.62 -4.86 -6.87
N PRO A 230 9.73 -5.44 -6.36
CA PRO A 230 10.98 -5.49 -7.10
C PRO A 230 10.81 -6.15 -8.47
N ASN A 231 9.88 -7.12 -8.59
CA ASN A 231 9.61 -7.81 -9.85
C ASN A 231 8.97 -6.93 -10.92
N SER A 232 8.36 -5.80 -10.54
CA SER A 232 7.81 -4.82 -11.48
C SER A 232 8.85 -3.83 -12.02
N VAL A 233 10.09 -3.87 -11.51
CA VAL A 233 11.20 -3.04 -12.02
C VAL A 233 11.73 -3.61 -13.34
N PRO A 234 12.08 -2.76 -14.34
CA PRO A 234 12.67 -3.21 -15.60
C PRO A 234 13.83 -4.19 -15.42
N LEU A 235 13.91 -5.22 -16.26
CA LEU A 235 14.89 -6.29 -16.15
C LEU A 235 16.32 -5.74 -16.18
N GLU A 236 16.59 -4.75 -17.02
CA GLU A 236 17.89 -4.11 -17.16
C GLU A 236 18.33 -3.45 -15.86
N ILE A 237 17.40 -2.84 -15.12
CA ILE A 237 17.68 -2.22 -13.82
C ILE A 237 17.90 -3.30 -12.77
N ARG A 238 17.07 -4.35 -12.74
CA ARG A 238 17.23 -5.48 -11.80
C ARG A 238 18.58 -6.18 -11.95
N GLN A 239 19.02 -6.45 -13.18
CA GLN A 239 20.32 -7.04 -13.46
C GLN A 239 21.46 -6.16 -12.93
N LYS A 240 21.38 -4.85 -13.16
CA LYS A 240 22.39 -3.92 -12.69
C LYS A 240 22.45 -3.81 -11.17
N ILE A 241 21.30 -3.82 -10.48
CA ILE A 241 21.22 -3.83 -9.00
C ILE A 241 21.95 -5.07 -8.46
N LEU A 242 21.64 -6.26 -8.99
CA LEU A 242 22.30 -7.50 -8.56
C LEU A 242 23.81 -7.45 -8.76
N VAL A 243 24.28 -6.98 -9.91
CA VAL A 243 25.72 -6.80 -10.17
C VAL A 243 26.35 -5.80 -9.20
N SER A 244 25.66 -4.70 -8.88
CA SER A 244 26.14 -3.69 -7.93
C SER A 244 26.28 -4.27 -6.52
N ILE A 245 25.28 -5.00 -6.05
CA ILE A 245 25.27 -5.62 -4.72
C ILE A 245 26.36 -6.68 -4.62
N CYS A 246 26.50 -7.57 -5.61
CA CYS A 246 27.55 -8.59 -5.61
C CYS A 246 28.96 -7.96 -5.52
N LYS A 247 29.22 -6.88 -6.26
CA LYS A 247 30.51 -6.16 -6.18
C LYS A 247 30.75 -5.54 -4.82
N GLY A 248 29.71 -5.00 -4.18
CA GLY A 248 29.80 -4.42 -2.84
C GLY A 248 30.05 -5.44 -1.72
N LEU A 249 29.68 -6.71 -1.92
CA LEU A 249 29.95 -7.81 -0.99
C LEU A 249 31.38 -8.34 -1.07
N ASP A 250 32.05 -8.14 -2.20
CA ASP A 250 33.46 -8.52 -2.42
C ASP A 250 34.45 -7.41 -1.98
N SER A 251 33.95 -6.29 -1.46
CA SER A 251 34.70 -5.08 -1.06
C SER A 251 34.86 -4.98 0.46
#